data_AF-K7FIA0-F1
#
_entry.id   AF-K7FIA0-F1
#
_cell.length_a   1.000
_cell.length_b   1.000
_cell.length_c   1.000
_cell.angle_alpha   90.00
_cell.angle_beta   90.00
_cell.angle_gamma   90.00
#
_symmetry.space_group_name_H-M   'P 1'
#
loop_
_entity.id
_entity.type
_entity.pdbx_description
1 polymer ?
#
loop_
_entity_poly.entity_id
_entity_poly.type
_entity_poly.pdbx_seq_one_letter_code
_entity_poly.pdbx_strand_id
1 'polypeptide(L)'
;MGKKKKKKENQVGQLQARSSFPEALLAFQIQLKEEAINQLLFELKQLKEKNDKYHERNDCLKAEQLGHIRDLLSDLKIQEKELEQKETVTRDDVEAAMREKWQYVRDQEMLLKELRSKVKEVDQKLVIKQAEKDYWLEYKNVGSGEHAKQIKLLEENIRGLKDDLEQMTEYYRYTLGATKEKMDRLAEKQMNQKKEWATENAVKHIDKTSHREIEENEWLKEEVEIYRTEVSDLEESAQLLEEENIYMIKSLFNCRLKNLKVSRHLFLTQGAGLQVQGEELLSEDLEGLQCRDYAAKTDAGDESPESTVLTIEQKVFSDTQSETEAEKQEYSYEDLWGQPVSPVFSSILYEDEKDFQEYLKLGPLETKLMSAVGTAMPIHEELREMPSKCQFEDSFETYKSEGHITYRMVKSVFN
;
A
#
# COMPACT_ATOMS: atom_id res chain seq x y z
N MET A 1 93.82 95.37 -61.68
CA MET A 1 93.20 96.59 -61.10
C MET A 1 93.61 96.66 -59.62
N GLY A 2 94.29 97.67 -59.08
CA GLY A 2 94.98 98.83 -59.66
C GLY A 2 95.40 99.86 -58.58
N LYS A 3 96.49 100.63 -58.82
CA LYS A 3 97.04 101.74 -57.98
C LYS A 3 97.69 101.33 -56.63
N LYS A 4 98.62 102.08 -55.99
CA LYS A 4 99.80 102.91 -56.41
C LYS A 4 100.35 103.66 -55.16
N LYS A 5 101.64 103.51 -54.78
CA LYS A 5 102.55 104.44 -54.03
C LYS A 5 103.85 103.66 -53.68
N LYS A 6 105.13 104.11 -53.78
CA LYS A 6 105.86 105.38 -53.50
C LYS A 6 105.88 105.78 -52.01
N LYS A 7 106.98 106.20 -51.34
CA LYS A 7 108.45 106.26 -51.65
C LYS A 7 109.21 105.48 -50.52
N LYS A 8 110.51 105.60 -50.15
CA LYS A 8 111.66 106.51 -50.42
C LYS A 8 112.98 105.67 -50.53
N GLU A 9 114.07 106.25 -51.03
CA GLU A 9 115.42 105.65 -51.06
C GLU A 9 116.20 105.83 -49.74
N ASN A 10 117.24 105.01 -49.52
CA ASN A 10 118.60 105.35 -49.04
C ASN A 10 119.33 104.02 -48.71
N GLN A 11 120.64 103.82 -48.87
CA GLN A 11 121.74 104.58 -49.52
C GLN A 11 122.92 103.62 -49.85
N VAL A 12 123.86 104.10 -50.70
CA VAL A 12 125.33 103.82 -50.78
C VAL A 12 125.90 102.56 -50.07
N GLY A 13 126.79 101.74 -50.67
CA GLY A 13 127.43 101.78 -52.01
C GLY A 13 128.83 101.11 -52.01
N GLN A 14 129.44 100.93 -53.20
CA GLN A 14 130.78 100.31 -53.44
C GLN A 14 130.90 98.81 -53.07
N LEU A 15 131.73 97.96 -53.70
CA LEU A 15 132.80 98.14 -54.70
C LEU A 15 132.81 96.98 -55.75
N GLN A 16 133.78 97.00 -56.68
CA GLN A 16 134.06 96.07 -57.79
C GLN A 16 133.79 94.57 -57.51
N ALA A 17 133.12 93.76 -58.36
CA ALA A 17 133.34 93.42 -59.78
C ALA A 17 134.34 92.25 -60.03
N ARG A 18 133.93 91.29 -60.88
CA ARG A 18 134.63 90.03 -61.28
C ARG A 18 134.66 88.89 -60.25
N SER A 19 133.49 88.46 -59.78
CA SER A 19 133.23 87.11 -59.25
C SER A 19 133.15 86.09 -60.41
N SER A 20 134.26 85.57 -60.93
CA SER A 20 135.06 84.48 -60.34
C SER A 20 134.25 83.19 -60.17
N PHE A 21 134.57 82.17 -60.98
CA PHE A 21 133.95 80.83 -60.98
C PHE A 21 133.69 80.23 -59.58
N PRO A 22 134.61 80.29 -58.59
CA PRO A 22 134.35 79.78 -57.24
C PRO A 22 133.17 80.45 -56.50
N GLU A 23 132.79 81.70 -56.81
CA GLU A 23 131.66 82.37 -56.14
C GLU A 23 130.30 81.84 -56.60
N ALA A 24 130.15 81.53 -57.89
CA ALA A 24 128.95 80.87 -58.40
C ALA A 24 128.85 79.42 -57.87
N LEU A 25 129.99 78.75 -57.71
CA LEU A 25 130.08 77.40 -57.15
C LEU A 25 129.74 77.40 -55.65
N LEU A 26 130.19 78.41 -54.90
CA LEU A 26 129.78 78.68 -53.52
C LEU A 26 128.28 78.96 -53.41
N ALA A 27 127.71 79.80 -54.29
CA ALA A 27 126.27 80.09 -54.28
C ALA A 27 125.44 78.82 -54.53
N PHE A 28 125.87 77.94 -55.44
CA PHE A 28 125.20 76.65 -55.67
C PHE A 28 125.38 75.67 -54.49
N GLN A 29 126.55 75.66 -53.83
CA GLN A 29 126.73 74.92 -52.58
C GLN A 29 125.84 75.45 -51.45
N ILE A 30 125.68 76.77 -51.33
CA ILE A 30 124.79 77.40 -50.35
C ILE A 30 123.34 76.99 -50.66
N GLN A 31 122.88 77.11 -51.90
CA GLN A 31 121.52 76.70 -52.28
C GLN A 31 121.26 75.21 -51.97
N LEU A 32 122.20 74.30 -52.30
CA LEU A 32 122.07 72.88 -51.94
C LEU A 32 122.02 72.64 -50.43
N LYS A 33 122.70 73.48 -49.62
CA LYS A 33 122.62 73.41 -48.16
C LYS A 33 121.33 74.03 -47.61
N GLU A 34 120.83 75.11 -48.21
CA GLU A 34 119.54 75.71 -47.87
C GLU A 34 118.38 74.79 -48.23
N GLU A 35 118.40 74.12 -49.39
CA GLU A 35 117.42 73.10 -49.76
C GLU A 35 117.45 71.91 -48.80
N ALA A 36 118.64 71.41 -48.41
CA ALA A 36 118.77 70.37 -47.39
C ALA A 36 118.29 70.84 -46.00
N ILE A 37 118.57 72.08 -45.60
CA ILE A 37 118.06 72.67 -44.35
C ILE A 37 116.54 72.80 -44.40
N ASN A 38 115.96 73.22 -45.53
CA ASN A 38 114.51 73.33 -45.70
C ASN A 38 113.82 71.95 -45.69
N GLN A 39 114.44 70.92 -46.26
CA GLN A 39 113.98 69.53 -46.13
C GLN A 39 114.01 69.09 -44.65
N LEU A 40 115.14 69.27 -43.95
CA LEU A 40 115.26 68.94 -42.53
C LEU A 40 114.28 69.72 -41.64
N LEU A 41 114.03 71.01 -41.92
CA LEU A 41 113.04 71.82 -41.20
C LEU A 41 111.59 71.36 -41.47
N PHE A 42 111.30 70.90 -42.70
CA PHE A 42 110.01 70.31 -43.04
C PHE A 42 109.81 68.95 -42.36
N GLU A 43 110.84 68.10 -42.32
CA GLU A 43 110.85 66.85 -41.57
C GLU A 43 110.70 67.07 -40.06
N LEU A 44 111.43 68.02 -39.48
CA LEU A 44 111.33 68.38 -38.06
C LEU A 44 109.92 68.91 -37.74
N LYS A 45 109.32 69.71 -38.63
CA LYS A 45 107.93 70.15 -38.50
C LYS A 45 106.94 68.98 -38.57
N GLN A 46 107.11 68.03 -39.48
CA GLN A 46 106.30 66.81 -39.53
C GLN A 46 106.48 65.93 -38.28
N LEU A 47 107.71 65.79 -37.77
CA LEU A 47 108.01 65.00 -36.58
C LEU A 47 107.38 65.64 -35.34
N LYS A 48 107.43 66.98 -35.23
CA LYS A 48 106.71 67.71 -34.18
C LYS A 48 105.20 67.49 -34.29
N GLU A 49 104.60 67.68 -35.48
CA GLU A 49 103.16 67.48 -35.67
C GLU A 49 102.72 66.03 -35.39
N LYS A 50 103.57 65.03 -35.70
CA LYS A 50 103.36 63.63 -35.31
C LYS A 50 103.45 63.44 -33.79
N ASN A 51 104.45 64.05 -33.15
CA ASN A 51 104.63 63.98 -31.69
C ASN A 51 103.46 64.62 -30.93
N ASP A 52 103.01 65.79 -31.36
CA ASP A 52 101.88 66.50 -30.77
C ASP A 52 100.60 65.64 -30.89
N LYS A 53 100.36 65.01 -32.04
CA LYS A 53 99.27 64.03 -32.25
C LYS A 53 99.42 62.75 -31.41
N TYR A 54 100.64 62.29 -31.12
CA TYR A 54 100.87 61.17 -30.19
C TYR A 54 100.57 61.56 -28.74
N HIS A 55 100.86 62.81 -28.32
CA HIS A 55 100.45 63.31 -27.01
C HIS A 55 98.93 63.42 -26.90
N GLU A 56 98.26 64.07 -27.85
CA GLU A 56 96.79 64.15 -27.91
C GLU A 56 96.14 62.76 -27.82
N ARG A 57 96.62 61.79 -28.63
CA ARG A 57 96.11 60.41 -28.59
C ARG A 57 96.37 59.73 -27.24
N ASN A 58 97.53 59.93 -26.64
CA ASN A 58 97.87 59.34 -25.33
C ASN A 58 97.01 59.92 -24.21
N ASP A 59 96.70 61.22 -24.25
CA ASP A 59 95.88 61.88 -23.24
C ASP A 59 94.39 61.57 -23.43
N CYS A 60 93.90 61.40 -24.66
CA CYS A 60 92.59 60.79 -24.92
C CYS A 60 92.50 59.34 -24.38
N LEU A 61 93.50 58.49 -24.66
CA LEU A 61 93.53 57.11 -24.14
C LEU A 61 93.54 57.06 -22.59
N LYS A 62 94.26 57.98 -21.93
CA LYS A 62 94.19 58.13 -20.46
C LYS A 62 92.81 58.59 -19.99
N ALA A 63 92.16 59.51 -20.70
CA ALA A 63 90.83 59.98 -20.36
C ALA A 63 89.77 58.88 -20.51
N GLU A 64 89.89 58.04 -21.55
CA GLU A 64 89.08 56.83 -21.76
C GLU A 64 89.32 55.80 -20.64
N GLN A 65 90.58 55.48 -20.34
CA GLN A 65 90.94 54.58 -19.22
C GLN A 65 90.41 55.09 -17.87
N LEU A 66 90.56 56.39 -17.58
CA LEU A 66 90.01 57.02 -16.38
C LEU A 66 88.47 57.11 -16.41
N GLY A 67 87.84 57.07 -17.58
CA GLY A 67 86.41 56.83 -17.75
C GLY A 67 86.05 55.44 -17.25
N HIS A 68 86.55 54.40 -17.92
CA HIS A 68 86.27 53.00 -17.60
C HIS A 68 86.58 52.63 -16.14
N ILE A 69 87.65 53.17 -15.55
CA ILE A 69 87.96 52.97 -14.12
C ILE A 69 86.87 53.59 -13.21
N ARG A 70 86.35 54.77 -13.53
CA ARG A 70 85.25 55.39 -12.77
C ARG A 70 83.93 54.66 -12.96
N ASP A 71 83.64 54.23 -14.19
CA ASP A 71 82.43 53.47 -14.52
C ASP A 71 82.42 52.15 -13.71
N LEU A 72 83.51 51.38 -13.78
CA LEU A 72 83.69 50.12 -13.05
C LEU A 72 83.62 50.31 -11.51
N LEU A 73 84.20 51.39 -10.98
CA LEU A 73 84.08 51.74 -9.55
C LEU A 73 82.64 52.13 -9.16
N SER A 74 81.85 52.67 -10.10
CA SER A 74 80.44 52.97 -9.86
C SER A 74 79.57 51.70 -9.89
N ASP A 75 79.81 50.78 -10.83
CA ASP A 75 79.14 49.48 -10.91
C ASP A 75 79.41 48.63 -9.67
N LEU A 76 80.68 48.54 -9.25
CA LEU A 76 81.07 47.84 -8.02
C LEU A 76 80.35 48.42 -6.78
N LYS A 77 80.19 49.75 -6.71
CA LYS A 77 79.50 50.43 -5.61
C LYS A 77 77.97 50.31 -5.66
N ILE A 78 77.40 50.01 -6.84
CA ILE A 78 75.99 49.63 -6.97
C ILE A 78 75.83 48.18 -6.49
N GLN A 79 76.68 47.25 -6.93
CA GLN A 79 76.66 45.85 -6.51
C GLN A 79 76.90 45.68 -5.00
N GLU A 80 77.82 46.45 -4.42
CA GLU A 80 78.07 46.52 -2.96
C GLU A 80 76.77 46.86 -2.21
N LYS A 81 76.08 47.93 -2.61
CA LYS A 81 74.77 48.31 -2.04
C LYS A 81 73.67 47.29 -2.28
N GLU A 82 73.64 46.65 -3.45
CA GLU A 82 72.71 45.56 -3.73
C GLU A 82 73.00 44.30 -2.91
N LEU A 83 74.20 44.15 -2.34
CA LEU A 83 74.55 43.07 -1.42
C LEU A 83 74.27 43.50 0.03
N GLU A 84 74.49 44.77 0.40
CA GLU A 84 74.06 45.34 1.68
C GLU A 84 72.52 45.37 1.83
N GLN A 85 71.78 45.62 0.74
CA GLN A 85 70.31 45.60 0.73
C GLN A 85 69.70 44.20 0.61
N LYS A 86 70.49 43.18 0.24
CA LYS A 86 70.07 41.77 0.37
C LYS A 86 70.20 41.38 1.82
N GLU A 87 69.15 41.70 2.58
CA GLU A 87 68.93 41.26 3.96
C GLU A 87 69.44 39.83 4.14
N THR A 88 70.45 39.68 5.00
CA THR A 88 71.22 38.43 5.11
C THR A 88 70.40 37.39 5.86
N VAL A 89 69.46 36.75 5.15
CA VAL A 89 68.54 35.74 5.67
C VAL A 89 69.33 34.74 6.50
N THR A 90 69.11 34.74 7.81
CA THR A 90 69.92 33.96 8.74
C THR A 90 69.63 32.48 8.53
N ARG A 91 70.61 31.61 8.84
CA ARG A 91 70.39 30.16 8.81
C ARG A 91 69.16 29.77 9.64
N ASP A 92 68.97 30.47 10.76
CA ASP A 92 67.89 30.28 11.71
C ASP A 92 66.51 30.71 11.16
N ASP A 93 66.46 31.72 10.27
CA ASP A 93 65.24 32.17 9.59
C ASP A 93 64.79 31.16 8.52
N VAL A 94 65.75 30.63 7.76
CA VAL A 94 65.50 29.53 6.82
C VAL A 94 65.04 28.29 7.58
N GLU A 95 65.67 27.95 8.71
CA GLU A 95 65.24 26.85 9.57
C GLU A 95 63.88 27.10 10.22
N ALA A 96 63.50 28.34 10.54
CA ALA A 96 62.17 28.70 11.04
C ALA A 96 61.11 28.50 9.95
N ALA A 97 61.24 29.16 8.80
CA ALA A 97 60.31 29.02 7.68
C ALA A 97 60.21 27.57 7.16
N MET A 98 61.30 26.81 7.21
CA MET A 98 61.29 25.38 6.88
C MET A 98 60.54 24.57 7.94
N ARG A 99 60.75 24.81 9.24
CA ARG A 99 59.98 24.16 10.32
C ARG A 99 58.48 24.47 10.23
N GLU A 100 58.11 25.72 9.96
CA GLU A 100 56.71 26.13 9.76
C GLU A 100 56.08 25.41 8.56
N LYS A 101 56.77 25.37 7.41
CA LYS A 101 56.30 24.65 6.22
C LYS A 101 56.16 23.15 6.48
N TRP A 102 57.10 22.54 7.21
CA TRP A 102 57.00 21.13 7.62
C TRP A 102 55.84 20.89 8.59
N GLN A 103 55.58 21.82 9.52
CA GLN A 103 54.43 21.73 10.43
C GLN A 103 53.11 21.83 9.66
N TYR A 104 52.96 22.84 8.80
CA TYR A 104 51.80 23.00 7.93
C TYR A 104 51.51 21.75 7.08
N VAL A 105 52.55 21.13 6.50
CA VAL A 105 52.39 19.88 5.74
C VAL A 105 51.88 18.73 6.63
N ARG A 106 52.39 18.59 7.87
CA ARG A 106 51.89 17.59 8.82
C ARG A 106 50.44 17.85 9.24
N ASP A 107 50.07 19.10 9.46
CA ASP A 107 48.70 19.47 9.84
C ASP A 107 47.71 19.21 8.69
N GLN A 108 48.09 19.54 7.46
CA GLN A 108 47.33 19.19 6.25
C GLN A 108 47.23 17.66 6.05
N GLU A 109 48.30 16.91 6.29
CA GLU A 109 48.25 15.44 6.26
C GLU A 109 47.30 14.86 7.31
N MET A 110 47.27 15.42 8.52
CA MET A 110 46.37 14.99 9.59
C MET A 110 44.91 15.30 9.24
N LEU A 111 44.63 16.51 8.74
CA LEU A 111 43.31 16.88 8.24
C LEU A 111 42.85 15.96 7.08
N LEU A 112 43.75 15.64 6.14
CA LEU A 112 43.45 14.69 5.05
C LEU A 112 43.21 13.27 5.57
N LYS A 113 43.88 12.83 6.63
CA LYS A 113 43.61 11.53 7.29
C LYS A 113 42.23 11.54 7.96
N GLU A 114 41.88 12.60 8.68
CA GLU A 114 40.58 12.77 9.36
C GLU A 114 39.41 12.85 8.36
N LEU A 115 39.56 13.60 7.27
CA LEU A 115 38.57 13.66 6.20
C LEU A 115 38.39 12.29 5.54
N ARG A 116 39.48 11.53 5.33
CA ARG A 116 39.41 10.16 4.79
C ARG A 116 38.74 9.17 5.74
N SER A 117 38.84 9.31 7.06
CA SER A 117 38.07 8.49 8.00
C SER A 117 36.58 8.88 8.00
N LYS A 118 36.25 10.18 7.98
CA LYS A 118 34.86 10.65 7.89
C LYS A 118 34.16 10.20 6.60
N VAL A 119 34.85 10.25 5.45
CA VAL A 119 34.32 9.71 4.18
C VAL A 119 34.02 8.21 4.32
N LYS A 120 34.97 7.40 4.81
CA LYS A 120 34.74 5.95 5.02
C LYS A 120 33.59 5.64 5.98
N GLU A 121 33.41 6.42 7.04
CA GLU A 121 32.30 6.28 7.98
C GLU A 121 30.95 6.56 7.30
N VAL A 122 30.89 7.58 6.45
CA VAL A 122 29.71 7.90 5.63
C VAL A 122 29.46 6.83 4.57
N ASP A 123 30.49 6.33 3.89
CA ASP A 123 30.39 5.23 2.91
C ASP A 123 29.81 3.95 3.55
N GLN A 124 30.28 3.59 4.75
CA GLN A 124 29.74 2.46 5.52
C GLN A 124 28.26 2.65 5.87
N LYS A 125 27.89 3.84 6.36
CA LYS A 125 26.49 4.20 6.67
C LYS A 125 25.61 4.18 5.41
N LEU A 126 26.15 4.60 4.26
CA LEU A 126 25.46 4.58 2.96
C LEU A 126 25.22 3.15 2.49
N VAL A 127 26.21 2.25 2.59
CA VAL A 127 26.04 0.82 2.27
C VAL A 127 24.96 0.17 3.13
N ILE A 128 24.94 0.44 4.45
CA ILE A 128 23.90 -0.07 5.36
C ILE A 128 22.51 0.46 4.93
N LYS A 129 22.38 1.76 4.65
CA LYS A 129 21.10 2.36 4.23
C LYS A 129 20.65 1.93 2.83
N GLN A 130 21.58 1.57 1.94
CA GLN A 130 21.26 0.97 0.65
C GLN A 130 20.74 -0.46 0.81
N ALA A 131 21.36 -1.28 1.68
CA ALA A 131 20.86 -2.62 1.99
C ALA A 131 19.48 -2.61 2.67
N GLU A 132 19.24 -1.67 3.59
CA GLU A 132 17.92 -1.45 4.22
C GLU A 132 16.86 -1.05 3.19
N LYS A 133 17.18 -0.12 2.28
CA LYS A 133 16.31 0.28 1.18
C LYS A 133 15.96 -0.92 0.28
N ASP A 134 16.94 -1.76 -0.05
CA ASP A 134 16.73 -2.90 -0.95
C ASP A 134 15.87 -3.98 -0.27
N TYR A 135 16.08 -4.26 1.02
CA TYR A 135 15.17 -5.08 1.84
C TYR A 135 13.73 -4.55 1.84
N TRP A 136 13.52 -3.24 2.05
CA TRP A 136 12.18 -2.65 1.98
C TRP A 136 11.55 -2.73 0.58
N LEU A 137 12.37 -2.75 -0.47
CA LEU A 137 11.93 -2.87 -1.87
C LEU A 137 11.54 -4.31 -2.20
N GLU A 138 12.31 -5.30 -1.74
CA GLU A 138 11.97 -6.72 -1.79
C GLU A 138 10.67 -7.01 -1.01
N TYR A 139 10.56 -6.51 0.23
CA TYR A 139 9.35 -6.63 1.03
C TYR A 139 8.14 -6.00 0.33
N LYS A 140 8.28 -4.78 -0.22
CA LYS A 140 7.19 -4.11 -0.93
C LYS A 140 6.73 -4.89 -2.17
N ASN A 141 7.65 -5.51 -2.91
CA ASN A 141 7.34 -6.20 -4.16
C ASN A 141 6.82 -7.63 -3.96
N VAL A 142 7.31 -8.35 -2.93
CA VAL A 142 7.01 -9.77 -2.71
C VAL A 142 6.31 -10.00 -1.37
N GLY A 143 7.01 -9.75 -0.24
CA GLY A 143 6.52 -10.09 1.11
C GLY A 143 5.19 -9.43 1.47
N SER A 144 4.95 -8.19 1.03
CA SER A 144 3.68 -7.48 1.16
C SER A 144 2.54 -8.20 0.44
N GLY A 145 2.81 -8.77 -0.75
CA GLY A 145 1.84 -9.56 -1.51
C GLY A 145 1.60 -10.95 -0.91
N GLU A 146 2.57 -11.52 -0.21
CA GLU A 146 2.44 -12.81 0.50
C GLU A 146 1.68 -12.63 1.81
N HIS A 147 2.05 -11.64 2.63
CA HIS A 147 1.30 -11.25 3.82
C HIS A 147 -0.15 -10.84 3.47
N ALA A 148 -0.39 -10.12 2.37
CA ALA A 148 -1.75 -9.79 1.94
C ALA A 148 -2.59 -11.01 1.53
N LYS A 149 -1.97 -12.10 1.02
CA LYS A 149 -2.66 -13.38 0.79
C LYS A 149 -2.95 -14.10 2.10
N GLN A 150 -1.98 -14.13 3.01
CA GLN A 150 -2.12 -14.79 4.31
C GLN A 150 -3.16 -14.11 5.21
N ILE A 151 -3.20 -12.77 5.22
CA ILE A 151 -4.24 -11.98 5.89
C ILE A 151 -5.62 -12.34 5.33
N LYS A 152 -5.79 -12.32 3.99
CA LYS A 152 -7.07 -12.70 3.36
C LYS A 152 -7.50 -14.12 3.71
N LEU A 153 -6.59 -15.10 3.66
CA LEU A 153 -6.89 -16.48 4.04
C LEU A 153 -7.34 -16.59 5.50
N LEU A 154 -6.74 -15.80 6.41
CA LEU A 154 -7.17 -15.74 7.82
C LEU A 154 -8.51 -15.03 7.97
N GLU A 155 -8.78 -13.94 7.24
CA GLU A 155 -10.08 -13.25 7.20
C GLU A 155 -11.20 -14.15 6.66
N GLU A 156 -10.91 -14.96 5.65
CA GLU A 156 -11.82 -15.94 5.06
C GLU A 156 -12.10 -17.11 6.03
N ASN A 157 -11.08 -17.64 6.71
CA ASN A 157 -11.25 -18.64 7.76
C ASN A 157 -12.04 -18.09 8.97
N ILE A 158 -11.75 -16.86 9.41
CA ILE A 158 -12.49 -16.19 10.50
C ILE A 158 -13.95 -15.93 10.12
N ARG A 159 -14.25 -15.70 8.84
CA ARG A 159 -15.63 -15.61 8.34
C ARG A 159 -16.31 -16.98 8.37
N GLY A 160 -15.72 -18.00 7.76
CA GLY A 160 -16.29 -19.36 7.78
C GLY A 160 -16.58 -19.87 9.19
N LEU A 161 -15.65 -19.68 10.14
CA LEU A 161 -15.87 -20.05 11.54
C LEU A 161 -17.01 -19.27 12.22
N LYS A 162 -17.32 -18.04 11.79
CA LYS A 162 -18.51 -17.30 12.28
C LYS A 162 -19.79 -17.84 11.65
N ASP A 163 -19.77 -18.08 10.34
CA ASP A 163 -20.90 -18.61 9.59
C ASP A 163 -21.29 -20.01 10.13
N ASP A 164 -20.30 -20.84 10.48
CA ASP A 164 -20.47 -22.16 11.13
C ASP A 164 -21.02 -22.04 12.57
N LEU A 165 -20.52 -21.09 13.37
CA LEU A 165 -21.02 -20.83 14.73
C LEU A 165 -22.46 -20.28 14.73
N GLU A 166 -22.83 -19.46 13.74
CA GLU A 166 -24.20 -18.96 13.58
C GLU A 166 -25.15 -20.10 13.18
N GLN A 167 -24.78 -20.93 12.20
CA GLN A 167 -25.54 -22.15 11.83
C GLN A 167 -25.71 -23.10 13.02
N MET A 168 -24.65 -23.32 13.82
CA MET A 168 -24.70 -24.18 15.01
C MET A 168 -25.58 -23.58 16.11
N THR A 169 -25.52 -22.27 16.31
CA THR A 169 -26.38 -21.54 17.27
C THR A 169 -27.84 -21.63 16.87
N GLU A 170 -28.16 -21.47 15.58
CA GLU A 170 -29.51 -21.62 15.05
C GLU A 170 -30.03 -23.06 15.16
N TYR A 171 -29.20 -24.06 14.88
CA TYR A 171 -29.55 -25.47 15.09
C TYR A 171 -29.90 -25.77 16.55
N TYR A 172 -29.11 -25.27 17.51
CA TYR A 172 -29.42 -25.43 18.93
C TYR A 172 -30.65 -24.62 19.36
N ARG A 173 -30.84 -23.41 18.83
CA ARG A 173 -32.03 -22.57 19.08
C ARG A 173 -33.31 -23.26 18.62
N TYR A 174 -33.31 -23.79 17.40
CA TYR A 174 -34.43 -24.56 16.84
C TYR A 174 -34.69 -25.83 17.65
N THR A 175 -33.64 -26.62 17.94
CA THR A 175 -33.76 -27.86 18.71
C THR A 175 -34.31 -27.62 20.12
N LEU A 176 -33.85 -26.56 20.80
CA LEU A 176 -34.34 -26.16 22.13
C LEU A 176 -35.80 -25.65 22.08
N GLY A 177 -36.18 -24.91 21.03
CA GLY A 177 -37.57 -24.54 20.79
C GLY A 177 -38.46 -25.77 20.63
N ALA A 178 -38.05 -26.71 19.77
CA ALA A 178 -38.81 -27.93 19.48
C ALA A 178 -38.90 -28.90 20.67
N THR A 179 -37.91 -28.96 21.57
CA THR A 179 -38.03 -29.72 22.82
C THR A 179 -38.90 -28.99 23.84
N LYS A 180 -38.79 -27.66 23.96
CA LYS A 180 -39.67 -26.86 24.81
C LYS A 180 -41.13 -27.00 24.40
N GLU A 181 -41.47 -26.86 23.12
CA GLU A 181 -42.85 -27.04 22.65
C GLU A 181 -43.41 -28.44 22.97
N LYS A 182 -42.60 -29.50 22.88
CA LYS A 182 -43.01 -30.86 23.25
C LYS A 182 -43.28 -30.98 24.74
N MET A 183 -42.44 -30.35 25.58
CA MET A 183 -42.63 -30.28 27.02
C MET A 183 -43.87 -29.46 27.40
N ASP A 184 -44.08 -28.29 26.79
CA ASP A 184 -45.23 -27.42 27.02
C ASP A 184 -46.54 -28.15 26.63
N ARG A 185 -46.59 -28.81 25.46
CA ARG A 185 -47.73 -29.65 25.02
C ARG A 185 -47.98 -30.84 25.96
N LEU A 186 -46.95 -31.43 26.55
CA LEU A 186 -47.08 -32.55 27.50
C LEU A 186 -47.58 -32.06 28.86
N ALA A 187 -47.07 -30.93 29.34
CA ALA A 187 -47.52 -30.27 30.57
C ALA A 187 -48.99 -29.81 30.45
N GLU A 188 -49.39 -29.28 29.29
CA GLU A 188 -50.79 -28.91 29.01
C GLU A 188 -51.72 -30.14 29.03
N LYS A 189 -51.33 -31.24 28.38
CA LYS A 189 -52.09 -32.51 28.44
C LYS A 189 -52.22 -33.03 29.88
N GLN A 190 -51.13 -33.06 30.65
CA GLN A 190 -51.17 -33.46 32.06
C GLN A 190 -52.00 -32.51 32.93
N MET A 191 -51.99 -31.21 32.63
CA MET A 191 -52.84 -30.22 33.31
C MET A 191 -54.32 -30.48 33.01
N ASN A 192 -54.67 -30.71 31.74
CA ASN A 192 -56.06 -30.91 31.33
C ASN A 192 -56.61 -32.24 31.87
N GLN A 193 -55.85 -33.34 31.79
CA GLN A 193 -56.18 -34.60 32.47
C GLN A 193 -56.40 -34.45 33.98
N LYS A 194 -55.62 -33.59 34.65
CA LYS A 194 -55.83 -33.28 36.08
C LYS A 194 -57.04 -32.40 36.35
N LYS A 195 -57.41 -31.50 35.43
CA LYS A 195 -58.69 -30.75 35.50
C LYS A 195 -59.86 -31.70 35.32
N GLU A 196 -59.86 -32.49 34.25
CA GLU A 196 -60.87 -33.49 33.88
C GLU A 196 -61.13 -34.45 35.04
N TRP A 197 -60.07 -35.07 35.59
CA TRP A 197 -60.15 -35.96 36.74
C TRP A 197 -60.70 -35.26 38.00
N ALA A 198 -60.30 -34.00 38.26
CA ALA A 198 -60.82 -33.24 39.39
C ALA A 198 -62.30 -32.86 39.21
N THR A 199 -62.73 -32.51 37.99
CA THR A 199 -64.14 -32.23 37.67
C THR A 199 -64.99 -33.50 37.74
N GLU A 200 -64.54 -34.62 37.18
CA GLU A 200 -65.19 -35.93 37.33
C GLU A 200 -65.36 -36.30 38.80
N ASN A 201 -64.30 -36.19 39.60
CA ASN A 201 -64.34 -36.56 41.01
C ASN A 201 -65.23 -35.62 41.82
N ALA A 202 -65.27 -34.32 41.49
CA ALA A 202 -66.23 -33.38 42.07
C ALA A 202 -67.67 -33.77 41.71
N VAL A 203 -67.96 -34.03 40.43
CA VAL A 203 -69.29 -34.41 39.93
C VAL A 203 -69.79 -35.72 40.57
N LYS A 204 -68.91 -36.70 40.80
CA LYS A 204 -69.21 -37.95 41.54
C LYS A 204 -69.61 -37.72 43.01
N HIS A 205 -69.43 -36.52 43.54
CA HIS A 205 -69.84 -36.11 44.89
C HIS A 205 -70.99 -35.07 44.92
N ILE A 206 -71.59 -34.72 43.77
CA ILE A 206 -72.74 -33.81 43.67
C ILE A 206 -74.06 -34.58 43.83
N ASP A 207 -75.10 -33.90 44.30
CA ASP A 207 -76.46 -34.45 44.42
C ASP A 207 -77.06 -34.87 43.07
N LYS A 208 -77.86 -35.95 43.09
CA LYS A 208 -78.41 -36.59 41.87
C LYS A 208 -79.23 -35.67 40.97
N THR A 209 -79.85 -34.63 41.52
CA THR A 209 -80.59 -33.63 40.73
C THR A 209 -79.61 -32.81 39.89
N SER A 210 -78.60 -32.22 40.52
CA SER A 210 -77.62 -31.38 39.82
C SER A 210 -76.63 -32.16 38.98
N HIS A 211 -76.45 -33.47 39.21
CA HIS A 211 -75.79 -34.34 38.24
C HIS A 211 -76.55 -34.37 36.91
N ARG A 212 -77.88 -34.57 36.95
CA ARG A 212 -78.73 -34.53 35.74
C ARG A 212 -78.78 -33.13 35.10
N GLU A 213 -78.84 -32.08 35.91
CA GLU A 213 -78.78 -30.70 35.39
C GLU A 213 -77.46 -30.46 34.62
N ILE A 214 -76.35 -31.10 34.99
CA ILE A 214 -75.09 -31.05 34.23
C ILE A 214 -75.21 -31.84 32.92
N GLU A 215 -75.69 -33.10 32.96
CA GLU A 215 -75.91 -33.93 31.76
C GLU A 215 -76.81 -33.23 30.72
N GLU A 216 -77.94 -32.66 31.17
CA GLU A 216 -78.88 -31.90 30.34
C GLU A 216 -78.22 -30.63 29.76
N ASN A 217 -77.37 -29.94 30.53
CA ASN A 217 -76.60 -28.77 30.04
C ASN A 217 -75.40 -29.14 29.16
N GLU A 218 -74.96 -30.39 29.11
CA GLU A 218 -73.94 -30.85 28.17
C GLU A 218 -74.58 -31.23 26.83
N TRP A 219 -75.66 -32.01 26.86
CA TRP A 219 -76.45 -32.31 25.66
C TRP A 219 -76.96 -31.03 24.95
N LEU A 220 -77.47 -30.05 25.70
CA LEU A 220 -77.91 -28.76 25.14
C LEU A 220 -76.77 -27.93 24.49
N LYS A 221 -75.49 -28.16 24.84
CA LYS A 221 -74.36 -27.49 24.17
C LYS A 221 -74.02 -28.16 22.85
N GLU A 222 -74.03 -29.49 22.79
CA GLU A 222 -73.79 -30.26 21.57
C GLU A 222 -74.85 -29.93 20.52
N GLU A 223 -76.13 -29.97 20.93
CA GLU A 223 -77.29 -29.56 20.13
C GLU A 223 -77.17 -28.12 19.61
N VAL A 224 -76.74 -27.17 20.45
CA VAL A 224 -76.51 -25.77 20.04
C VAL A 224 -75.34 -25.62 19.06
N GLU A 225 -74.30 -26.45 19.15
CA GLU A 225 -73.19 -26.40 18.18
C GLU A 225 -73.59 -27.00 16.83
N ILE A 226 -74.41 -28.05 16.82
CA ILE A 226 -75.02 -28.60 15.59
C ILE A 226 -75.83 -27.51 14.89
N TYR A 227 -76.77 -26.85 15.58
CA TYR A 227 -77.55 -25.75 14.99
C TYR A 227 -76.69 -24.57 14.50
N ARG A 228 -75.52 -24.29 15.10
CA ARG A 228 -74.60 -23.28 14.57
C ARG A 228 -73.97 -23.71 13.25
N THR A 229 -73.59 -24.98 13.11
CA THR A 229 -73.07 -25.49 11.82
C THR A 229 -74.17 -25.47 10.75
N GLU A 230 -75.39 -25.94 11.06
CA GLU A 230 -76.52 -25.88 10.13
C GLU A 230 -76.88 -24.45 9.71
N VAL A 231 -76.84 -23.48 10.62
CA VAL A 231 -77.04 -22.05 10.30
C VAL A 231 -75.91 -21.51 9.43
N SER A 232 -74.65 -21.89 9.67
CA SER A 232 -73.50 -21.45 8.87
C SER A 232 -73.59 -21.98 7.43
N ASP A 233 -73.87 -23.28 7.27
CA ASP A 233 -74.06 -23.92 5.96
C ASP A 233 -75.25 -23.32 5.20
N LEU A 234 -76.33 -22.98 5.90
CA LEU A 234 -77.51 -22.31 5.33
C LEU A 234 -77.21 -20.86 4.94
N GLU A 235 -76.41 -20.12 5.72
CA GLU A 235 -75.95 -18.77 5.37
C GLU A 235 -75.03 -18.77 4.15
N GLU A 236 -74.12 -19.75 4.00
CA GLU A 236 -73.30 -19.90 2.79
C GLU A 236 -74.16 -20.26 1.57
N SER A 237 -75.12 -21.18 1.71
CA SER A 237 -76.06 -21.56 0.66
C SER A 237 -76.94 -20.39 0.21
N ALA A 238 -77.42 -19.57 1.16
CA ALA A 238 -78.18 -18.36 0.87
C ALA A 238 -77.34 -17.31 0.14
N GLN A 239 -76.09 -17.09 0.56
CA GLN A 239 -75.17 -16.17 -0.13
C GLN A 239 -74.91 -16.59 -1.58
N LEU A 240 -74.65 -17.87 -1.85
CA LEU A 240 -74.48 -18.39 -3.21
C LEU A 240 -75.74 -18.17 -4.07
N LEU A 241 -76.93 -18.38 -3.50
CA LEU A 241 -78.20 -18.13 -4.19
C LEU A 241 -78.44 -16.63 -4.44
N GLU A 242 -78.04 -15.74 -3.53
CA GLU A 242 -78.07 -14.30 -3.77
C GLU A 242 -77.09 -13.88 -4.87
N GLU A 243 -75.87 -14.43 -4.90
CA GLU A 243 -74.90 -14.18 -5.97
C GLU A 243 -75.42 -14.62 -7.35
N GLU A 244 -76.02 -15.81 -7.45
CA GLU A 244 -76.63 -16.29 -8.71
C GLU A 244 -77.80 -15.42 -9.14
N ASN A 245 -78.70 -15.04 -8.21
CA ASN A 245 -79.80 -14.12 -8.52
C ASN A 245 -79.29 -12.74 -8.99
N ILE A 246 -78.26 -12.20 -8.34
CA ILE A 246 -77.60 -10.96 -8.74
C ILE A 246 -76.96 -11.11 -10.13
N TYR A 247 -76.34 -12.26 -10.44
CA TYR A 247 -75.80 -12.56 -11.77
C TYR A 247 -76.89 -12.64 -12.84
N MET A 248 -77.99 -13.35 -12.58
CA MET A 248 -79.15 -13.42 -13.48
C MET A 248 -79.77 -12.04 -13.73
N ILE A 249 -79.94 -11.22 -12.69
CA ILE A 249 -80.45 -9.85 -12.82
C ILE A 249 -79.50 -8.97 -13.63
N LYS A 250 -78.18 -9.06 -13.41
CA LYS A 250 -77.16 -8.38 -14.24
C LYS A 250 -77.25 -8.81 -15.71
N SER A 251 -77.41 -10.11 -15.97
CA SER A 251 -77.56 -10.67 -17.32
C SER A 251 -78.84 -10.15 -18.01
N LEU A 252 -80.00 -10.25 -17.36
CA LEU A 252 -81.27 -9.73 -17.87
C LEU A 252 -81.23 -8.22 -18.13
N PHE A 253 -80.56 -7.44 -17.27
CA PHE A 253 -80.36 -6.01 -17.47
C PHE A 253 -79.45 -5.72 -18.68
N ASN A 254 -78.36 -6.48 -18.85
CA ASN A 254 -77.49 -6.39 -20.03
C ASN A 254 -78.22 -6.76 -21.33
N CYS A 255 -79.04 -7.82 -21.33
CA CYS A 255 -79.88 -8.18 -22.47
C CYS A 255 -80.92 -7.09 -22.78
N ARG A 256 -81.56 -6.50 -21.76
CA ARG A 256 -82.46 -5.34 -21.94
C ARG A 256 -81.73 -4.12 -22.51
N LEU A 257 -80.49 -3.88 -22.11
CA LEU A 257 -79.64 -2.83 -22.68
C LEU A 257 -79.21 -3.13 -24.12
N LYS A 258 -78.85 -4.38 -24.47
CA LYS A 258 -78.60 -4.82 -25.85
C LYS A 258 -79.84 -4.56 -26.71
N ASN A 259 -81.01 -5.04 -26.28
CA ASN A 259 -82.29 -4.86 -26.99
C ASN A 259 -82.67 -3.38 -27.17
N LEU A 260 -82.45 -2.54 -26.15
CA LEU A 260 -82.69 -1.09 -26.26
C LEU A 260 -81.70 -0.40 -27.21
N LYS A 261 -80.43 -0.84 -27.26
CA LYS A 261 -79.44 -0.36 -28.25
C LYS A 261 -79.83 -0.76 -29.67
N VAL A 262 -80.22 -2.01 -29.89
CA VAL A 262 -80.70 -2.52 -31.20
C VAL A 262 -81.95 -1.76 -31.64
N SER A 263 -82.94 -1.61 -30.77
CA SER A 263 -84.15 -0.82 -31.05
C SER A 263 -83.83 0.64 -31.38
N ARG A 264 -82.94 1.30 -30.61
CA ARG A 264 -82.49 2.66 -30.90
C ARG A 264 -81.73 2.74 -32.22
N HIS A 265 -80.91 1.75 -32.57
CA HIS A 265 -80.23 1.68 -33.85
C HIS A 265 -81.26 1.60 -34.99
N LEU A 266 -82.22 0.67 -34.94
CA LEU A 266 -83.29 0.54 -35.93
C LEU A 266 -84.07 1.85 -36.12
N PHE A 267 -84.47 2.52 -35.04
CA PHE A 267 -85.17 3.81 -35.13
C PHE A 267 -84.29 4.94 -35.70
N LEU A 268 -83.00 5.00 -35.36
CA LEU A 268 -82.06 5.98 -35.94
C LEU A 268 -81.77 5.69 -37.42
N THR A 269 -81.64 4.42 -37.80
CA THR A 269 -81.44 3.96 -39.18
C THR A 269 -82.64 4.33 -40.05
N GLN A 270 -83.86 4.04 -39.61
CA GLN A 270 -85.08 4.48 -40.30
C GLN A 270 -85.19 6.02 -40.35
N GLY A 271 -84.92 6.71 -39.24
CA GLY A 271 -84.96 8.18 -39.17
C GLY A 271 -83.91 8.89 -40.03
N ALA A 272 -82.78 8.23 -40.33
CA ALA A 272 -81.72 8.74 -41.20
C ALA A 272 -81.89 8.35 -42.69
N GLY A 273 -82.90 7.54 -43.04
CA GLY A 273 -83.16 7.11 -44.41
C GLY A 273 -82.13 6.13 -44.99
N LEU A 274 -81.22 5.57 -44.19
CA LEU A 274 -80.29 4.54 -44.63
C LEU A 274 -80.95 3.16 -44.52
N GLN A 275 -81.08 2.46 -45.65
CA GLN A 275 -81.62 1.11 -45.68
C GLN A 275 -80.53 0.09 -45.34
N VAL A 276 -80.54 -0.43 -44.11
CA VAL A 276 -79.58 -1.43 -43.64
C VAL A 276 -80.13 -2.84 -43.90
N GLN A 277 -79.41 -3.61 -44.72
CA GLN A 277 -79.46 -5.08 -44.71
C GLN A 277 -78.85 -5.55 -43.37
N GLY A 278 -79.56 -6.40 -42.62
CA GLY A 278 -79.24 -6.67 -41.21
C GLY A 278 -79.75 -8.00 -40.71
N GLU A 279 -79.61 -9.05 -41.52
CA GLU A 279 -80.04 -10.42 -41.21
C GLU A 279 -78.90 -11.27 -40.58
N GLU A 280 -77.71 -10.67 -40.41
CA GLU A 280 -76.43 -11.35 -40.12
C GLU A 280 -75.83 -10.95 -38.75
N LEU A 281 -76.64 -10.42 -37.82
CA LEU A 281 -76.16 -9.92 -36.51
C LEU A 281 -77.06 -10.32 -35.32
N LEU A 282 -77.81 -11.42 -35.49
CA LEU A 282 -78.62 -12.05 -34.42
C LEU A 282 -78.19 -13.49 -34.09
N SER A 283 -77.22 -14.04 -34.83
CA SER A 283 -76.85 -15.47 -34.75
C SER A 283 -75.71 -15.78 -33.77
N GLU A 284 -74.64 -14.98 -33.74
CA GLU A 284 -73.41 -15.30 -32.99
C GLU A 284 -73.51 -15.12 -31.46
N ASP A 285 -74.50 -14.36 -30.97
CA ASP A 285 -74.60 -13.96 -29.56
C ASP A 285 -75.62 -14.82 -28.76
N LEU A 286 -76.19 -15.86 -29.40
CA LEU A 286 -77.24 -16.73 -28.84
C LEU A 286 -76.69 -18.06 -28.27
N GLU A 287 -75.48 -18.48 -28.64
CA GLU A 287 -74.88 -19.75 -28.17
C GLU A 287 -74.48 -19.71 -26.67
N GLY A 288 -74.44 -18.53 -26.05
CA GLY A 288 -74.13 -18.35 -24.62
C GLY A 288 -75.26 -18.72 -23.65
N LEU A 289 -76.41 -19.23 -24.14
CA LEU A 289 -77.61 -19.53 -23.33
C LEU A 289 -78.01 -21.02 -23.36
N GLN A 290 -77.06 -21.93 -23.14
CA GLN A 290 -77.40 -23.26 -22.67
C GLN A 290 -77.83 -23.20 -21.19
N CYS A 291 -79.14 -23.09 -20.96
CA CYS A 291 -79.72 -23.50 -19.68
C CYS A 291 -79.39 -24.97 -19.43
N ARG A 292 -78.80 -25.28 -18.27
CA ARG A 292 -78.49 -26.65 -17.85
C ARG A 292 -79.79 -27.33 -17.41
N ASP A 293 -80.24 -28.33 -18.17
CA ASP A 293 -81.51 -29.02 -17.90
C ASP A 293 -81.54 -29.67 -16.51
N TYR A 294 -82.41 -29.16 -15.64
CA TYR A 294 -82.81 -29.87 -14.42
C TYR A 294 -83.87 -30.91 -14.77
N ALA A 295 -83.41 -32.15 -15.04
CA ALA A 295 -84.26 -33.30 -15.26
C ALA A 295 -84.93 -33.78 -13.95
N ALA A 296 -85.86 -32.99 -13.42
CA ALA A 296 -86.71 -33.42 -12.32
C ALA A 296 -87.63 -34.57 -12.75
N LYS A 297 -87.48 -35.73 -12.12
CA LYS A 297 -88.46 -36.81 -12.16
C LYS A 297 -89.05 -37.03 -10.78
N THR A 298 -90.27 -36.54 -10.61
CA THR A 298 -91.24 -37.19 -9.72
C THR A 298 -91.61 -38.56 -10.29
N ASP A 299 -91.71 -39.58 -9.46
CA ASP A 299 -93.05 -40.06 -9.05
C ASP A 299 -92.96 -40.86 -7.74
N ALA A 300 -94.11 -41.18 -7.15
CA ALA A 300 -94.23 -41.99 -5.93
C ALA A 300 -94.66 -43.43 -6.21
N GLY A 301 -94.51 -44.34 -5.24
CA GLY A 301 -95.25 -45.62 -5.26
C GLY A 301 -94.50 -46.90 -4.87
N ASP A 302 -94.14 -47.01 -3.59
CA ASP A 302 -94.35 -48.18 -2.71
C ASP A 302 -93.76 -49.60 -2.98
N GLU A 303 -93.74 -50.36 -1.89
CA GLU A 303 -93.53 -51.81 -1.68
C GLU A 303 -92.16 -52.49 -1.96
N SER A 304 -91.97 -53.55 -1.15
CA SER A 304 -90.80 -54.42 -0.94
C SER A 304 -90.83 -55.63 -1.94
N PRO A 305 -89.88 -56.61 -1.97
CA PRO A 305 -88.82 -56.89 -0.99
C PRO A 305 -87.44 -57.41 -1.49
N GLU A 306 -86.50 -57.44 -0.53
CA GLU A 306 -85.48 -58.48 -0.25
C GLU A 306 -84.38 -58.94 -1.25
N SER A 307 -83.21 -59.16 -0.61
CA SER A 307 -82.25 -60.26 -0.81
C SER A 307 -81.06 -60.12 -1.78
N THR A 308 -79.90 -60.59 -1.27
CA THR A 308 -78.72 -61.12 -1.97
C THR A 308 -78.02 -60.21 -3.00
N VAL A 309 -76.81 -59.69 -2.71
CA VAL A 309 -75.50 -60.41 -2.69
C VAL A 309 -75.14 -61.02 -4.05
N LEU A 310 -74.03 -60.53 -4.63
CA LEU A 310 -72.93 -61.21 -5.37
C LEU A 310 -72.08 -60.08 -6.02
N THR A 311 -70.81 -59.82 -5.66
CA THR A 311 -69.56 -60.59 -5.93
C THR A 311 -68.83 -60.13 -7.20
N ILE A 312 -67.50 -60.30 -7.21
CA ILE A 312 -66.46 -60.02 -8.21
C ILE A 312 -65.62 -58.78 -7.87
N GLU A 313 -64.29 -58.78 -7.79
CA GLU A 313 -63.21 -59.73 -7.44
C GLU A 313 -61.90 -59.18 -8.08
N GLN A 314 -60.76 -59.36 -7.41
CA GLN A 314 -59.39 -59.32 -7.98
C GLN A 314 -58.88 -57.95 -8.51
N LYS A 315 -57.59 -57.58 -8.39
CA LYS A 315 -56.35 -58.26 -7.92
C LYS A 315 -55.39 -57.19 -7.32
N VAL A 316 -54.77 -57.39 -6.13
CA VAL A 316 -53.39 -57.97 -5.90
C VAL A 316 -52.26 -57.05 -6.41
N PHE A 317 -51.17 -56.70 -5.69
CA PHE A 317 -50.64 -56.98 -4.32
C PHE A 317 -49.72 -55.80 -3.88
N SER A 318 -49.03 -55.69 -2.74
CA SER A 318 -48.65 -56.55 -1.58
C SER A 318 -48.72 -55.71 -0.28
N ASP A 319 -48.70 -56.18 0.98
CA ASP A 319 -48.39 -57.47 1.67
C ASP A 319 -47.07 -57.47 2.49
N THR A 320 -47.18 -57.23 3.81
CA THR A 320 -46.30 -57.77 4.89
C THR A 320 -46.97 -57.63 6.28
N GLN A 321 -47.51 -58.75 6.78
CA GLN A 321 -47.53 -59.28 8.17
C GLN A 321 -47.09 -58.40 9.38
N SER A 322 -47.69 -58.49 10.58
CA SER A 322 -48.77 -59.39 11.09
C SER A 322 -49.40 -58.90 12.41
N GLU A 323 -50.59 -59.40 12.73
CA GLU A 323 -51.21 -59.43 14.08
C GLU A 323 -50.58 -60.57 14.94
N THR A 324 -50.91 -60.87 16.21
CA THR A 324 -52.12 -60.61 17.03
C THR A 324 -51.83 -60.65 18.55
N GLU A 325 -52.73 -60.05 19.33
CA GLU A 325 -53.17 -60.42 20.72
C GLU A 325 -52.17 -60.80 21.84
N ALA A 326 -51.98 -59.85 22.76
CA ALA A 326 -52.33 -59.93 24.19
C ALA A 326 -52.00 -61.19 25.04
N GLU A 327 -51.00 -61.03 25.94
CA GLU A 327 -51.11 -61.49 27.33
C GLU A 327 -50.94 -60.32 28.32
N LYS A 328 -51.59 -60.39 29.47
CA LYS A 328 -51.44 -59.40 30.56
C LYS A 328 -50.44 -59.92 31.58
N GLN A 329 -49.37 -59.17 31.84
CA GLN A 329 -48.66 -59.25 33.12
C GLN A 329 -48.46 -57.87 33.74
N GLU A 330 -48.91 -57.77 34.98
CA GLU A 330 -48.92 -56.61 35.85
C GLU A 330 -47.60 -56.58 36.63
N TYR A 331 -46.82 -55.50 36.49
CA TYR A 331 -45.58 -55.31 37.26
C TYR A 331 -45.52 -53.90 37.86
N SER A 332 -45.19 -53.87 39.15
CA SER A 332 -45.20 -52.70 40.04
C SER A 332 -44.35 -51.53 39.52
N TYR A 333 -44.68 -50.32 39.95
CA TYR A 333 -43.98 -49.10 39.54
C TYR A 333 -42.98 -48.62 40.61
N GLU A 334 -42.30 -49.57 41.26
CA GLU A 334 -41.42 -49.33 42.39
C GLU A 334 -40.02 -49.93 42.18
N ASP A 335 -39.03 -49.13 42.61
CA ASP A 335 -37.61 -49.44 42.81
C ASP A 335 -36.74 -49.84 41.59
N LEU A 336 -36.12 -48.82 41.00
CA LEU A 336 -34.89 -48.95 40.21
C LEU A 336 -33.85 -47.88 40.63
N TRP A 337 -33.77 -47.58 41.93
CA TRP A 337 -32.68 -46.75 42.47
C TRP A 337 -31.41 -47.59 42.65
N GLY A 338 -30.57 -47.61 41.61
CA GLY A 338 -29.16 -47.97 41.72
C GLY A 338 -28.72 -49.24 40.99
N GLN A 339 -28.04 -49.03 39.86
CA GLN A 339 -26.82 -49.78 39.58
C GLN A 339 -25.63 -48.82 39.58
N PRO A 340 -24.45 -49.23 40.09
CA PRO A 340 -23.30 -48.35 40.19
C PRO A 340 -22.71 -48.07 38.80
N VAL A 341 -22.58 -46.78 38.46
CA VAL A 341 -21.87 -46.34 37.25
C VAL A 341 -20.39 -46.71 37.38
N SER A 342 -19.73 -47.03 36.26
CA SER A 342 -18.30 -47.41 36.23
C SER A 342 -17.42 -46.38 36.95
N PRO A 343 -16.40 -46.80 37.74
CA PRO A 343 -15.53 -45.91 38.53
C PRO A 343 -14.79 -44.82 37.74
N VAL A 344 -14.78 -44.91 36.41
CA VAL A 344 -14.21 -43.89 35.50
C VAL A 344 -15.04 -42.61 35.50
N PHE A 345 -16.37 -42.69 35.56
CA PHE A 345 -17.26 -41.52 35.46
C PHE A 345 -17.44 -40.76 36.77
N SER A 346 -17.28 -41.43 37.91
CA SER A 346 -17.32 -40.80 39.24
C SER A 346 -16.18 -39.82 39.49
N SER A 347 -15.04 -39.96 38.81
CA SER A 347 -13.90 -39.05 38.95
C SER A 347 -14.12 -37.74 38.21
N ILE A 348 -14.64 -37.81 36.98
CA ILE A 348 -14.84 -36.65 36.09
C ILE A 348 -15.83 -35.65 36.71
N LEU A 349 -16.93 -36.15 37.29
CA LEU A 349 -17.98 -35.32 37.91
C LEU A 349 -17.60 -34.75 39.30
N TYR A 350 -16.36 -34.94 39.77
CA TYR A 350 -15.92 -34.53 41.12
C TYR A 350 -14.64 -33.66 41.13
N GLU A 351 -14.10 -33.33 39.95
CA GLU A 351 -13.04 -32.33 39.79
C GLU A 351 -13.64 -30.92 39.61
N ASP A 352 -14.68 -30.77 38.76
CA ASP A 352 -15.40 -29.52 38.51
C ASP A 352 -15.85 -28.77 39.78
N GLU A 353 -16.38 -29.51 40.78
CA GLU A 353 -16.92 -28.96 42.04
C GLU A 353 -15.86 -28.19 42.87
N LYS A 354 -14.57 -28.38 42.60
CA LYS A 354 -13.47 -27.65 43.27
C LYS A 354 -13.16 -26.31 42.61
N ASP A 355 -13.20 -26.23 41.28
CA ASP A 355 -12.85 -25.02 40.55
C ASP A 355 -13.91 -23.92 40.75
N PHE A 356 -15.19 -24.30 40.88
CA PHE A 356 -16.26 -23.34 41.23
C PHE A 356 -16.08 -22.67 42.61
N GLN A 357 -15.27 -23.24 43.52
CA GLN A 357 -14.96 -22.65 44.84
C GLN A 357 -13.90 -21.53 44.78
N GLU A 358 -13.25 -21.28 43.64
CA GLU A 358 -12.44 -20.06 43.45
C GLU A 358 -13.29 -18.89 42.96
N TYR A 359 -14.20 -19.12 42.01
CA TYR A 359 -15.11 -18.09 41.48
C TYR A 359 -16.03 -17.50 42.56
N LEU A 360 -16.49 -18.31 43.52
CA LEU A 360 -17.32 -17.85 44.66
C LEU A 360 -16.60 -16.91 45.65
N LYS A 361 -15.27 -16.75 45.57
CA LYS A 361 -14.49 -15.84 46.43
C LYS A 361 -14.35 -14.44 45.85
N LEU A 362 -14.75 -14.22 44.61
CA LEU A 362 -14.73 -12.90 43.96
C LEU A 362 -16.03 -12.14 44.33
N GLY A 363 -15.90 -11.17 45.24
CA GLY A 363 -16.99 -10.26 45.59
C GLY A 363 -17.52 -9.46 44.39
N PRO A 364 -18.71 -8.83 44.52
CA PRO A 364 -19.39 -8.18 43.40
C PRO A 364 -18.48 -7.14 42.73
N LEU A 365 -18.12 -7.42 41.48
CA LEU A 365 -17.16 -6.65 40.71
C LEU A 365 -17.82 -5.37 40.20
N GLU A 366 -17.73 -4.29 40.99
CA GLU A 366 -18.11 -2.94 40.53
C GLU A 366 -17.46 -2.64 39.19
N THR A 367 -18.20 -1.97 38.30
CA THR A 367 -17.91 -1.84 36.86
C THR A 367 -16.70 -0.94 36.57
N LYS A 368 -15.51 -1.45 36.88
CA LYS A 368 -14.22 -0.80 36.65
C LYS A 368 -13.92 -0.74 35.16
N LEU A 369 -14.35 0.36 34.53
CA LEU A 369 -14.14 0.67 33.12
C LEU A 369 -12.69 0.40 32.70
N MET A 370 -12.51 -0.54 31.77
CA MET A 370 -11.22 -1.02 31.28
C MET A 370 -10.54 0.04 30.39
N SER A 371 -9.95 1.07 31.01
CA SER A 371 -9.12 2.05 30.33
C SER A 371 -7.74 1.46 30.02
N ALA A 372 -7.55 0.99 28.80
CA ALA A 372 -6.27 0.49 28.31
C ALA A 372 -5.35 1.67 27.91
N VAL A 373 -4.47 2.09 28.82
CA VAL A 373 -3.41 3.07 28.52
C VAL A 373 -2.20 2.32 27.96
N GLY A 374 -1.97 2.44 26.65
CA GLY A 374 -0.84 1.78 25.98
C GLY A 374 0.49 2.47 26.26
N THR A 375 1.40 1.79 26.96
CA THR A 375 2.81 2.20 27.10
C THR A 375 3.64 1.69 25.92
N ALA A 376 4.30 2.59 25.18
CA ALA A 376 5.23 2.19 24.12
C ALA A 376 6.51 1.58 24.71
N MET A 377 6.88 0.38 24.25
CA MET A 377 8.17 -0.24 24.60
C MET A 377 9.25 0.09 23.56
N PRO A 378 10.52 0.23 23.96
CA PRO A 378 11.63 0.36 23.02
C PRO A 378 11.85 -0.94 22.24
N ILE A 379 12.20 -0.83 20.96
CA ILE A 379 12.32 -1.97 20.03
C ILE A 379 13.68 -2.70 20.15
N HIS A 380 14.61 -2.17 20.95
CA HIS A 380 15.85 -2.85 21.31
C HIS A 380 16.06 -2.86 22.82
N GLU A 381 16.25 -4.06 23.35
CA GLU A 381 16.76 -4.31 24.70
C GLU A 381 18.29 -4.45 24.58
N GLU A 382 19.05 -3.66 25.34
CA GLU A 382 20.52 -3.71 25.28
C GLU A 382 21.04 -5.05 25.80
N LEU A 383 22.08 -5.59 25.15
CA LEU A 383 22.61 -6.93 25.42
C LEU A 383 23.14 -7.06 26.85
N ARG A 384 22.29 -7.56 27.74
CA ARG A 384 22.64 -7.90 29.12
C ARG A 384 23.61 -9.08 29.13
N GLU A 385 24.89 -8.79 29.37
CA GLU A 385 25.92 -9.81 29.52
C GLU A 385 25.53 -10.87 30.57
N MET A 386 25.57 -12.14 30.19
CA MET A 386 25.50 -13.27 31.12
C MET A 386 26.65 -14.26 30.85
N PRO A 387 27.51 -14.53 31.84
CA PRO A 387 28.60 -15.49 31.68
C PRO A 387 28.14 -16.90 32.05
N SER A 388 27.94 -17.78 31.06
CA SER A 388 27.73 -19.21 31.27
C SER A 388 28.69 -20.05 30.41
N LYS A 389 29.56 -20.82 31.07
CA LYS A 389 30.42 -21.81 30.42
C LYS A 389 29.57 -23.00 29.98
N CYS A 390 29.69 -23.39 28.72
CA CYS A 390 29.60 -24.79 28.32
C CYS A 390 30.86 -25.12 27.51
N GLN A 391 31.71 -25.99 28.06
CA GLN A 391 32.82 -26.59 27.31
C GLN A 391 32.28 -27.86 26.65
N PHE A 392 32.44 -28.00 25.33
CA PHE A 392 32.47 -29.32 24.71
C PHE A 392 33.45 -29.34 23.53
N GLU A 393 34.61 -29.91 23.83
CA GLU A 393 35.59 -30.58 22.96
C GLU A 393 36.02 -29.91 21.63
N ASP A 394 37.26 -29.41 21.65
CA ASP A 394 38.12 -29.37 20.46
C ASP A 394 38.25 -30.77 19.83
N SER A 395 37.97 -30.91 18.54
CA SER A 395 38.71 -31.78 17.59
C SER A 395 38.11 -31.75 16.18
N PHE A 396 38.65 -30.93 15.29
CA PHE A 396 39.38 -31.38 14.09
C PHE A 396 39.80 -30.20 13.20
N GLU A 397 41.02 -30.27 12.64
CA GLU A 397 41.60 -29.20 11.83
C GLU A 397 41.24 -29.26 10.33
N THR A 398 41.17 -28.07 9.74
CA THR A 398 41.62 -27.75 8.37
C THR A 398 41.10 -28.61 7.21
N TYR A 399 39.85 -28.38 6.79
CA TYR A 399 39.50 -28.40 5.37
C TYR A 399 38.62 -27.20 4.98
N LYS A 400 39.05 -26.46 3.95
CA LYS A 400 38.23 -25.42 3.32
C LYS A 400 37.18 -26.06 2.42
N SER A 401 35.92 -25.66 2.58
CA SER A 401 34.84 -25.95 1.63
C SER A 401 34.19 -24.64 1.17
N GLU A 402 34.51 -24.20 -0.05
CA GLU A 402 33.89 -23.04 -0.69
C GLU A 402 32.46 -23.37 -1.17
N GLY A 403 31.54 -23.48 -0.21
CA GLY A 403 30.13 -23.81 -0.42
C GLY A 403 29.28 -22.63 -0.91
N HIS A 404 29.64 -22.04 -2.06
CA HIS A 404 28.88 -20.93 -2.67
C HIS A 404 28.40 -21.31 -4.08
N ILE A 405 27.17 -21.80 -4.17
CA ILE A 405 26.51 -22.12 -5.44
C ILE A 405 26.25 -20.82 -6.19
N THR A 406 26.99 -20.58 -7.27
CA THR A 406 26.81 -19.37 -8.08
C THR A 406 25.73 -19.57 -9.14
N TYR A 407 25.05 -18.48 -9.53
CA TYR A 407 23.98 -18.46 -10.54
C TYR A 407 24.35 -19.14 -11.87
N ARG A 408 25.63 -19.13 -12.26
CA ARG A 408 26.12 -19.87 -13.45
C ARG A 408 25.94 -21.39 -13.33
N MET A 409 26.14 -21.97 -12.16
CA MET A 409 26.04 -23.42 -11.93
C MET A 409 24.60 -23.92 -12.05
N VAL A 410 23.63 -23.13 -11.57
CA VAL A 410 22.20 -23.43 -11.75
C VAL A 410 21.80 -23.36 -13.23
N LYS A 411 22.32 -22.38 -13.96
CA LYS A 411 21.98 -22.18 -15.38
C LYS A 411 22.55 -23.24 -16.32
N SER A 412 23.59 -23.98 -15.92
CA SER A 412 24.14 -25.12 -16.69
C SER A 412 23.37 -26.44 -16.55
N VAL A 413 22.30 -26.50 -15.75
CA VAL A 413 21.49 -27.73 -15.53
C VAL A 413 20.23 -27.78 -16.42
N PHE A 414 19.88 -26.66 -17.08
CA PHE A 414 18.63 -26.49 -17.84
C PHE A 414 18.86 -26.18 -19.33
N ASN A 415 19.88 -26.82 -19.93
CA ASN A 415 20.33 -26.53 -21.30
C ASN A 415 20.84 -27.80 -21.98
#